data_AF-A0A658NTV4-F1
#
_entry.id   AF-A0A658NTV4-F1
#
_cell.length_a   1.000
_cell.length_b   1.000
_cell.length_c   1.000
_cell.angle_alpha   90.00
_cell.angle_beta   90.00
_cell.angle_gamma   90.00
#
_symmetry.space_group_name_H-M   'P 1'
#
loop_
_entity.id
_entity.type
_entity.pdbx_description
1 polymer ?
#
loop_
_entity_poly.entity_id
_entity_poly.type
_entity_poly.pdbx_seq_one_letter_code
_entity_poly.pdbx_strand_id
1 'polypeptide(L)'
;GYRLEGPPIGHHDGADITSQGLAIGTVQVPASGQPRVMMSDAPTTGGYTQIAAVVSADLPLLAQCPPGMGRVRFRQTTVAAAQARWRWLVHGLETSIR
;
A
#
# COMPACT_ATOMS: atom_id res chain seq x y z
N GLY A 1 -5.20 4.12 -7.67
CA GLY A 1 -4.06 4.12 -6.72
C GLY A 1 -3.94 5.48 -6.04
N TYR A 2 -3.41 5.54 -4.82
CA TYR A 2 -3.34 6.76 -4.00
C TYR A 2 -1.93 7.34 -4.05
N ARG A 3 -1.78 8.62 -4.38
CA ARG A 3 -0.52 9.35 -4.24
C ARG A 3 -0.46 9.96 -2.85
N LEU A 4 0.67 9.79 -2.16
CA LEU A 4 0.91 10.35 -0.84
C LEU A 4 1.94 11.47 -0.97
N GLU A 5 1.64 12.59 -0.33
CA GLU A 5 2.53 13.75 -0.29
C GLU A 5 3.20 13.85 1.08
N GLY A 6 4.49 14.17 1.07
CA GLY A 6 5.32 14.33 2.25
C GLY A 6 6.76 14.62 1.85
N PRO A 7 7.71 14.45 2.78
CA PRO A 7 9.14 14.51 2.46
C PRO A 7 9.49 13.48 1.39
N PRO A 8 10.25 13.87 0.34
CA PRO A 8 10.59 12.96 -0.74
C PRO A 8 11.51 11.85 -0.24
N ILE A 9 11.25 10.63 -0.69
CA ILE A 9 12.09 9.46 -0.42
C ILE A 9 13.18 9.38 -1.50
N GLY A 10 14.44 9.34 -1.06
CA GLY A 10 15.59 9.17 -1.94
C GLY A 10 15.78 7.72 -2.39
N HIS A 11 16.43 7.54 -3.55
CA HIS A 11 16.78 6.24 -4.10
C HIS A 11 18.29 6.01 -4.03
N HIS A 12 18.70 4.76 -3.78
CA HIS A 12 20.11 4.37 -3.86
C HIS A 12 20.51 4.01 -5.30
N ASP A 13 19.78 3.07 -5.92
CA ASP A 13 20.14 2.51 -7.24
C ASP A 13 19.26 3.03 -8.39
N GLY A 14 18.44 4.06 -8.12
CA GLY A 14 17.49 4.65 -9.07
C GLY A 14 16.02 4.34 -8.74
N ALA A 15 15.11 5.05 -9.41
CA ALA A 15 13.67 4.95 -9.18
C ALA A 15 12.95 3.97 -10.10
N ASP A 16 13.62 3.53 -11.17
CA ASP A 16 13.07 2.67 -12.20
C ASP A 16 13.62 1.25 -12.06
N ILE A 17 12.74 0.27 -12.30
CA ILE A 17 13.05 -1.16 -12.30
C ILE A 17 12.48 -1.80 -13.56
N THR A 18 12.94 -3.01 -13.89
CA THR A 18 12.25 -3.84 -14.89
C THR A 18 10.79 -4.00 -14.48
N SER A 19 9.88 -3.82 -15.45
CA SER A 19 8.44 -3.92 -15.19
C SER A 19 8.07 -5.28 -14.58
N GLN A 20 7.34 -5.26 -13.48
CA GLN A 20 6.93 -6.44 -12.72
C GLN A 20 5.45 -6.36 -12.35
N GLY A 21 4.88 -7.51 -11.98
CA GLY A 21 3.49 -7.59 -11.50
C GLY A 21 3.28 -6.78 -10.22
N LEU A 22 2.15 -6.08 -10.14
CA LEU A 22 1.77 -5.31 -8.96
C LEU A 22 0.61 -5.99 -8.23
N ALA A 23 0.78 -6.16 -6.92
CA ALA A 23 -0.33 -6.52 -6.03
C ALA A 23 -1.03 -5.26 -5.51
N ILE A 24 -2.32 -5.38 -5.18
CA ILE A 24 -3.02 -4.34 -4.42
C ILE A 24 -2.29 -4.13 -3.08
N GLY A 25 -2.10 -2.87 -2.70
CA GLY A 25 -1.35 -2.46 -1.52
C GLY A 25 0.15 -2.23 -1.77
N THR A 26 0.69 -2.59 -2.93
CA THR A 26 2.08 -2.27 -3.28
C THR A 26 2.33 -0.77 -3.18
N VAL A 27 3.43 -0.38 -2.53
CA VAL A 27 3.86 1.01 -2.38
C VAL A 27 5.06 1.26 -3.28
N GLN A 28 4.83 1.97 -4.38
CA GLN A 28 5.87 2.39 -5.32
C GLN A 28 6.37 3.79 -5.01
N VAL A 29 7.65 4.05 -5.28
CA VAL A 29 8.25 5.38 -5.14
C VAL A 29 8.88 5.76 -6.48
N PRO A 30 8.23 6.62 -7.29
CA PRO A 30 8.82 7.12 -8.53
C PRO A 30 9.99 8.09 -8.27
N ALA A 31 10.61 8.59 -9.35
CA ALA A 31 11.71 9.57 -9.27
C ALA A 31 11.34 10.87 -8.54
N SER A 32 10.04 11.20 -8.45
CA SER A 32 9.56 12.34 -7.65
C SER A 32 9.71 12.16 -6.14
N GLY A 33 10.02 10.95 -5.66
CA GLY A 33 10.12 10.63 -4.23
C GLY A 33 8.77 10.50 -3.51
N GLN A 34 7.64 10.77 -4.19
CA GLN A 34 6.31 10.74 -3.59
C GLN A 34 5.67 9.34 -3.70
N PRO A 35 5.37 8.65 -2.58
CA PRO A 35 4.85 7.29 -2.61
C PRO A 35 3.49 7.17 -3.30
N ARG A 36 3.27 6.01 -3.95
CA ARG A 36 2.00 5.63 -4.57
C ARG A 36 1.57 4.26 -4.08
N VAL A 37 0.38 4.18 -3.45
CA VAL A 37 -0.22 2.92 -3.02
C VAL A 37 -1.16 2.38 -4.10
N MET A 38 -0.97 1.13 -4.50
CA MET A 38 -1.85 0.45 -5.45
C MET A 38 -3.17 0.09 -4.79
N MET A 39 -4.29 0.46 -5.42
CA MET A 39 -5.67 0.20 -4.95
C MET A 39 -6.40 -0.66 -5.98
N SER A 40 -7.72 -0.84 -5.86
CA SER A 40 -8.54 -1.70 -6.75
C SER A 40 -8.30 -1.45 -8.23
N ASP A 41 -8.11 -0.19 -8.63
CA ASP A 41 -8.01 0.21 -10.04
C ASP A 41 -6.55 0.40 -10.46
N ALA A 42 -5.62 -0.25 -9.78
CA ALA A 42 -4.20 -0.18 -10.12
C ALA A 42 -3.91 -0.94 -11.43
N PRO A 43 -2.90 -0.49 -12.22
CA PRO A 43 -2.40 -1.28 -13.32
C PRO A 43 -1.82 -2.61 -12.82
N THR A 44 -1.87 -3.64 -13.67
CA THR A 44 -1.38 -4.98 -13.34
C THR A 44 0.13 -5.06 -13.26
N THR A 45 0.85 -4.14 -13.90
CA THR A 45 2.31 -4.06 -13.93
C THR A 45 2.80 -2.64 -13.65
N GLY A 46 4.06 -2.51 -13.25
CA GLY A 46 4.72 -1.22 -13.08
C GLY A 46 6.24 -1.34 -13.01
N GLY A 47 6.91 -0.24 -13.36
CA GLY A 47 8.37 -0.15 -13.46
C GLY A 47 9.02 0.77 -12.45
N TYR A 48 8.36 1.09 -11.33
CA TYR A 48 8.97 1.89 -10.27
C TYR A 48 9.36 1.02 -9.08
N THR A 49 10.45 1.40 -8.40
CA THR A 49 10.91 0.74 -7.18
C THR A 49 9.80 0.64 -6.14
N GLN A 50 9.74 -0.51 -5.48
CA GLN A 50 8.75 -0.85 -4.46
C GLN A 50 9.43 -0.83 -3.09
N ILE A 51 8.89 -0.06 -2.15
CA ILE A 51 9.47 0.07 -0.80
C ILE A 51 8.74 -0.76 0.26
N ALA A 52 7.46 -1.06 0.02
CA ALA A 52 6.61 -1.79 0.97
C ALA A 52 5.34 -2.34 0.29
N ALA A 53 4.58 -3.14 1.05
CA ALA A 53 3.19 -3.46 0.75
C ALA A 53 2.31 -3.20 1.98
N VAL A 54 1.16 -2.58 1.77
CA VAL A 54 0.14 -2.37 2.80
C VAL A 54 -0.58 -3.68 3.06
N VAL A 55 -0.80 -4.00 4.34
CA VAL A 55 -1.56 -5.18 4.75
C VAL A 55 -2.98 -5.08 4.21
N SER A 56 -3.49 -6.15 3.59
CA SER A 56 -4.83 -6.16 2.97
C SER A 56 -5.94 -5.75 3.94
N ALA A 57 -5.81 -6.14 5.22
CA ALA A 57 -6.74 -5.76 6.28
C ALA A 57 -6.79 -4.25 6.59
N ASP A 58 -5.73 -3.51 6.26
CA ASP A 58 -5.62 -2.07 6.53
C ASP A 58 -5.92 -1.21 5.29
N LEU A 59 -6.07 -1.81 4.10
CA LEU A 59 -6.45 -1.08 2.87
C LEU A 59 -7.76 -0.29 3.00
N PRO A 60 -8.83 -0.79 3.68
CA PRO A 60 -10.04 -0.01 3.87
C PRO A 60 -9.81 1.30 4.65
N LEU A 61 -8.84 1.31 5.58
CA LEU A 61 -8.50 2.53 6.33
C LEU A 61 -7.96 3.62 5.39
N LEU A 62 -7.14 3.22 4.42
CA LEU A 62 -6.63 4.14 3.41
C LEU A 62 -7.74 4.64 2.48
N ALA A 63 -8.67 3.78 2.09
CA ALA A 63 -9.80 4.14 1.22
C ALA A 63 -10.76 5.16 1.87
N GLN A 64 -10.81 5.22 3.20
CA GLN A 64 -11.62 6.18 3.96
C GLN A 64 -10.89 7.51 4.23
N CYS A 65 -9.64 7.66 3.79
CA CYS A 65 -8.89 8.89 3.97
C CYS A 65 -9.31 9.95 2.94
N PRO A 66 -9.81 11.14 3.37
CA PRO A 66 -10.18 12.20 2.43
C PRO A 66 -8.96 12.74 1.68
N PRO A 67 -9.02 12.88 0.34
CA PRO A 67 -7.96 13.51 -0.44
C PRO A 67 -7.65 14.93 0.07
N GLY A 68 -6.37 15.29 0.14
CA GLY A 68 -5.91 16.63 0.52
C GLY A 68 -6.02 16.99 2.02
N MET A 69 -6.84 16.29 2.81
CA MET A 69 -7.01 16.55 4.25
C MET A 69 -6.53 15.40 5.13
N GLY A 70 -6.63 14.17 4.65
CA GLY A 70 -6.23 12.97 5.38
C GLY A 70 -4.73 12.91 5.63
N ARG A 71 -4.33 12.39 6.79
CA ARG A 71 -2.92 12.08 7.10
C ARG A 71 -2.75 10.58 7.23
N VAL A 72 -1.76 10.05 6.53
CA VAL A 72 -1.40 8.63 6.56
C VAL A 72 -0.07 8.47 7.25
N ARG A 73 0.02 7.51 8.19
CA ARG A 73 1.29 7.13 8.81
C ARG A 73 1.43 5.62 8.77
N PHE A 74 2.53 5.16 8.18
CA PHE A 74 2.84 3.74 8.12
C PHE A 74 3.49 3.26 9.42
N ARG A 75 3.23 2.00 9.75
CA ARG A 75 3.90 1.28 10.83
C ARG A 75 4.43 -0.03 10.26
N GLN A 76 5.72 -0.30 10.47
CA GLN A 76 6.31 -1.57 10.08
C GLN A 76 5.68 -2.71 10.86
N THR A 77 5.49 -3.85 10.20
CA THR A 77 4.97 -5.08 10.79
C THR A 77 5.64 -6.29 10.14
N THR A 78 5.41 -7.48 10.70
CA THR A 78 5.88 -8.75 10.15
C THR A 78 4.82 -9.38 9.26
N VAL A 79 5.25 -10.26 8.36
CA VAL A 79 4.32 -11.06 7.52
C VAL A 79 3.37 -11.88 8.38
N ALA A 80 3.86 -12.49 9.47
CA ALA A 80 3.02 -13.28 10.37
C ALA A 80 1.92 -12.43 11.04
N ALA A 81 2.26 -11.23 11.51
CA ALA A 81 1.28 -10.31 12.10
C ALA A 81 0.28 -9.79 11.06
N ALA A 82 0.73 -9.49 9.84
CA ALA A 82 -0.13 -9.10 8.73
C ALA A 82 -1.14 -10.20 8.36
N GLN A 83 -0.68 -11.45 8.28
CA GLN A 83 -1.53 -12.61 8.01
C GLN A 83 -2.52 -12.88 9.14
N ALA A 84 -2.09 -12.78 10.40
CA ALA A 84 -2.98 -12.93 11.56
C ALA A 84 -4.08 -11.87 11.55
N ARG A 85 -3.74 -10.61 11.26
CA ARG A 85 -4.69 -9.50 11.16
C ARG A 85 -5.70 -9.69 10.02
N TRP A 86 -5.25 -10.19 8.88
CA TRP A 86 -6.14 -10.55 7.77
C TRP A 86 -7.12 -11.65 8.15
N ARG A 87 -6.65 -12.75 8.74
CA ARG A 87 -7.53 -13.86 9.19
C ARG A 87 -8.54 -13.37 10.21
N TRP A 88 -8.12 -12.53 11.15
CA TRP A 88 -9.02 -11.95 12.15
C TRP A 88 -10.13 -11.12 11.51
N LEU A 89 -9.80 -10.24 10.55
CA LEU A 89 -10.79 -9.43 9.84
C LEU A 89 -11.80 -10.30 9.10
N VAL A 90 -11.31 -11.28 8.32
CA VAL A 90 -12.17 -12.18 7.53
C VAL A 90 -13.09 -12.97 8.44
N HIS A 91 -12.56 -13.57 9.50
CA HIS A 91 -13.36 -14.32 10.47
C HIS A 91 -14.44 -13.43 11.13
N GLY A 92 -14.08 -12.21 11.53
CA GLY A 92 -15.04 -11.26 12.09
C GLY A 92 -16.20 -10.97 11.15
N LEU A 93 -15.90 -10.66 9.88
CA LEU A 93 -16.92 -10.41 8.85
C LEU A 93 -17.83 -11.62 8.63
N GLU A 94 -17.27 -12.84 8.57
CA GLU A 94 -18.05 -14.07 8.40
C GLU A 94 -18.99 -14.33 9.58
N THR A 95 -18.56 -14.02 10.80
CA THR A 95 -19.38 -14.22 12.01
C THR A 95 -20.41 -13.12 12.23
N SER A 96 -20.15 -11.89 11.81
CA SER A 96 -21.06 -10.75 12.00
C SER A 96 -22.22 -10.69 11.00
N ILE A 97 -22.15 -11.46 9.91
CA ILE A 97 -23.19 -11.50 8.85
C ILE A 97 -24.20 -12.64 9.09
N ARG A 98 -23.97 -13.51 10.09
CA ARG A 98 -24.93 -14.53 10.53
C ARG A 98 -25.73 -14.04 11.73
#